data_AF-A0A846NEL8-F1
#
_entry.id   AF-A0A846NEL8-F1
#
_cell.length_a   1.000
_cell.length_b   1.000
_cell.length_c   1.000
_cell.angle_alpha   90.00
_cell.angle_beta   90.00
_cell.angle_gamma   90.00
#
_symmetry.space_group_name_H-M   'P 1'
#
loop_
_entity.id
_entity.type
_entity.pdbx_description
1 polymer ?
#
loop_
_entity_poly.entity_id
_entity_poly.type
_entity_poly.pdbx_seq_one_letter_code
_entity_poly.pdbx_strand_id
1 'polypeptide(L)'
;MVNIREHASWVHPKQPDEATKKAKNLVRAGVAKAMLLTPLKEMKVNVAPSTLVVGGSLAGLFAAKLIADVGFKVYLVSGTEELGG
;
A
#
# COMPACT_ATOMS: atom_id res chain seq x y z
N MET A 1 -10.87 -0.95 -11.34
CA MET A 1 -11.34 -1.98 -10.38
C MET A 1 -12.71 -1.58 -9.85
N VAL A 2 -13.59 -2.55 -9.62
CA VAL A 2 -14.89 -2.33 -8.97
C VAL A 2 -14.93 -3.17 -7.71
N ASN A 3 -15.10 -2.54 -6.55
CA ASN A 3 -15.16 -3.24 -5.27
C ASN A 3 -16.61 -3.62 -4.94
N ILE A 4 -16.95 -4.90 -5.07
CA ILE A 4 -18.27 -5.45 -4.72
C ILE A 4 -18.27 -6.20 -3.37
N ARG A 5 -17.12 -6.28 -2.69
CA ARG A 5 -16.98 -6.99 -1.42
C ARG A 5 -17.10 -6.02 -0.25
N GLU A 6 -16.05 -5.25 0.01
CA GLU A 6 -16.00 -4.29 1.12
C GLU A 6 -17.08 -3.21 0.96
N HIS A 7 -17.43 -2.83 -0.28
CA HIS A 7 -18.37 -1.74 -0.54
C HIS A 7 -19.78 -2.21 -0.94
N ALA A 8 -20.01 -3.52 -1.05
CA ALA A 8 -21.35 -4.08 -1.27
C ALA A 8 -21.64 -5.28 -0.37
N SER A 9 -21.08 -6.47 -0.62
CA SER A 9 -21.52 -7.69 0.07
C SER A 9 -21.33 -7.67 1.59
N TRP A 10 -20.19 -7.17 2.09
CA TRP A 10 -19.90 -7.17 3.54
C TRP A 10 -20.68 -6.13 4.33
N VAL A 11 -21.02 -5.01 3.70
CA VAL A 11 -21.76 -3.92 4.35
C VAL A 11 -23.28 -4.03 4.18
N HIS A 12 -23.78 -4.96 3.36
CA HIS A 12 -25.23 -5.25 3.21
C HIS A 12 -25.56 -6.75 3.40
N PRO A 13 -25.09 -7.42 4.48
CA PRO A 13 -25.22 -8.87 4.64
C PRO A 13 -26.68 -9.33 4.80
N LYS A 14 -27.56 -8.44 5.29
CA LYS A 14 -28.98 -8.72 5.54
C LYS A 14 -29.89 -8.34 4.36
N GLN A 15 -29.32 -7.78 3.27
CA GLN A 15 -30.08 -7.24 2.13
C GLN A 15 -29.47 -7.70 0.80
N PRO A 16 -29.39 -9.02 0.54
CA PRO A 16 -28.64 -9.57 -0.61
C PRO A 16 -29.20 -9.11 -1.97
N ASP A 17 -30.50 -8.93 -2.09
CA ASP A 17 -31.12 -8.45 -3.34
C ASP A 17 -30.72 -7.00 -3.65
N GLU A 18 -30.77 -6.13 -2.64
CA GLU A 18 -30.33 -4.73 -2.78
C GLU A 18 -28.81 -4.63 -2.97
N ALA A 19 -28.03 -5.48 -2.28
CA ALA A 19 -26.59 -5.59 -2.48
C ALA A 19 -26.26 -6.01 -3.92
N THR A 20 -27.03 -6.93 -4.51
CA THR A 20 -26.88 -7.37 -5.89
C THR A 20 -27.23 -6.26 -6.88
N LYS A 21 -28.31 -5.52 -6.65
CA LYS A 21 -28.66 -4.33 -7.45
C LYS A 21 -27.54 -3.28 -7.39
N LYS A 22 -27.03 -2.99 -6.19
CA LYS A 22 -25.90 -2.09 -5.98
C LYS A 22 -24.64 -2.57 -6.73
N ALA A 23 -24.29 -3.84 -6.62
CA ALA A 23 -23.14 -4.43 -7.31
C ALA A 23 -23.24 -4.29 -8.83
N LYS A 24 -24.42 -4.56 -9.42
CA LYS A 24 -24.67 -4.34 -10.85
C LYS A 24 -24.45 -2.89 -11.27
N ASN A 25 -24.90 -1.93 -10.46
CA ASN A 25 -24.70 -0.50 -10.73
C ASN A 25 -23.22 -0.10 -10.60
N LEU A 26 -22.51 -0.60 -9.59
CA LEU A 26 -21.06 -0.38 -9.42
C LEU A 26 -20.26 -0.94 -10.60
N VAL A 27 -20.61 -2.14 -11.09
CA VAL A 27 -20.00 -2.74 -12.27
C VAL A 27 -20.27 -1.89 -13.50
N ARG A 28 -21.52 -1.44 -13.71
CA ARG A 28 -21.87 -0.56 -14.83
C ARG A 28 -21.04 0.72 -14.82
N ALA A 29 -20.89 1.37 -13.67
CA ALA A 29 -20.05 2.56 -13.54
C ALA A 29 -18.56 2.26 -13.80
N GLY A 30 -18.07 1.11 -13.34
CA GLY A 30 -16.70 0.65 -13.62
C GLY A 30 -16.43 0.43 -15.11
N VAL A 31 -17.36 -0.20 -15.82
CA VAL A 31 -17.29 -0.38 -17.29
C VAL A 31 -17.34 0.98 -18.00
N ALA A 32 -18.24 1.88 -17.59
CA ALA A 32 -18.33 3.23 -18.14
C ALA A 32 -17.01 3.99 -18.03
N LYS A 33 -16.35 3.93 -16.87
CA LYS A 33 -15.00 4.50 -16.69
C LYS A 33 -13.96 3.78 -17.55
N ALA A 34 -14.00 2.46 -17.61
CA ALA A 34 -13.02 1.66 -18.36
C ALA A 34 -13.01 1.99 -19.86
N MET A 35 -14.17 2.29 -20.45
CA MET A 35 -14.29 2.72 -21.84
C MET A 35 -13.59 4.06 -22.15
N LEU A 36 -13.34 4.88 -21.13
CA LEU A 36 -12.70 6.19 -21.26
C LEU A 36 -11.24 6.20 -20.80
N LEU A 37 -10.70 5.04 -20.37
CA LEU A 37 -9.31 4.96 -19.95
C LEU A 37 -8.39 5.13 -21.16
N THR A 38 -7.32 5.90 -20.95
CA THR A 38 -6.24 6.05 -21.91
C THR A 38 -4.98 5.32 -21.42
N PRO A 39 -4.11 4.88 -22.34
CA PRO A 39 -2.85 4.28 -21.95
C PRO A 39 -1.97 5.31 -21.22
N LEU A 40 -1.49 4.93 -20.04
CA LEU A 40 -0.51 5.71 -19.28
C LEU A 40 0.90 5.17 -19.55
N LYS A 41 1.89 6.07 -19.57
CA LYS A 41 3.29 5.68 -19.63
C LYS A 41 3.81 5.44 -18.23
N GLU A 42 4.51 4.34 -18.04
CA GLU A 42 5.23 4.10 -16.79
C GLU A 42 6.32 5.15 -16.60
N MET A 43 6.36 5.72 -15.40
CA MET A 43 7.43 6.64 -15.01
C MET A 43 8.60 5.84 -14.46
N LYS A 44 9.78 6.01 -15.07
CA LYS A 44 11.04 5.53 -14.49
C LYS A 44 11.63 6.62 -13.62
N VAL A 45 11.91 6.28 -12.37
CA VAL A 45 12.56 7.17 -11.40
C VAL A 45 13.81 6.50 -10.85
N ASN A 46 14.82 7.30 -10.56
CA ASN A 46 16.03 6.80 -9.92
C ASN A 46 15.77 6.58 -8.44
N VAL A 47 16.10 5.39 -7.95
CA VAL A 47 16.05 5.06 -6.52
C VAL A 47 17.46 5.24 -5.97
N ALA A 48 17.61 6.07 -4.95
CA ALA A 48 18.89 6.19 -4.25
C ALA A 48 19.21 4.85 -3.57
N PRO A 49 20.43 4.30 -3.72
CA PRO A 49 20.84 3.03 -3.11
C PRO A 49 21.17 3.22 -1.62
N SER A 50 20.24 3.82 -0.88
CA SER A 50 20.37 4.09 0.54
C SER A 50 19.01 4.02 1.23
N THR A 51 19.00 3.56 2.47
CA THR A 51 17.79 3.41 3.28
C THR A 51 17.86 4.30 4.52
N LEU A 52 16.73 4.89 4.91
CA LEU A 52 16.54 5.52 6.21
C LEU A 52 15.71 4.60 7.10
N VAL A 53 16.24 4.24 8.26
CA VAL A 53 15.53 3.53 9.32
C VAL A 53 15.23 4.52 10.43
N VAL A 54 13.96 4.61 10.81
CA VAL A 54 13.50 5.48 11.91
C VAL A 54 13.10 4.60 13.08
N GLY A 55 13.73 4.82 14.23
CA GLY A 55 13.57 4.05 15.46
C GLY A 55 14.79 3.19 15.78
N GLY A 56 15.43 3.46 16.92
CA GLY A 56 16.61 2.74 17.42
C GLY A 56 16.32 1.49 18.24
N SER A 57 15.11 0.92 18.17
CA SER A 57 14.77 -0.31 18.89
C SER A 57 15.49 -1.54 18.32
N LEU A 58 15.39 -2.68 18.99
CA LEU A 58 15.93 -3.95 18.48
C LEU A 58 15.49 -4.23 17.03
N ALA A 59 14.23 -3.99 16.70
CA ALA A 59 13.71 -4.20 15.34
C ALA A 59 14.35 -3.25 14.32
N GLY A 60 14.51 -1.97 14.67
CA GLY A 60 15.15 -0.97 13.80
C GLY A 60 16.65 -1.27 13.59
N LEU A 61 17.35 -1.64 14.65
CA LEU A 61 18.76 -2.05 14.59
C LEU A 61 18.95 -3.30 13.73
N PHE A 62 18.10 -4.31 13.87
CA PHE A 62 18.15 -5.51 13.03
C PHE A 62 17.86 -5.18 11.57
N ALA A 63 16.85 -4.36 11.28
CA ALA A 63 16.54 -3.93 9.92
C ALA A 63 17.72 -3.16 9.29
N ALA A 64 18.30 -2.21 10.04
CA ALA A 64 19.46 -1.45 9.59
C ALA A 64 20.66 -2.36 9.31
N LYS A 65 20.92 -3.31 10.21
CA LYS A 65 22.01 -4.28 10.04
C LYS A 65 21.82 -5.14 8.80
N LEU A 66 20.65 -5.75 8.61
CA LEU A 66 20.40 -6.63 7.45
C LEU A 66 20.59 -5.90 6.12
N ILE A 67 20.15 -4.65 6.05
CA ILE A 67 20.29 -3.83 4.83
C ILE A 67 21.76 -3.43 4.60
N ALA A 68 22.48 -3.07 5.67
CA ALA A 68 23.89 -2.74 5.60
C ALA A 68 24.76 -3.96 5.24
N ASP A 69 24.45 -5.16 5.77
CA ASP A 69 25.18 -6.40 5.48
C ASP A 69 25.09 -6.80 3.99
N VAL A 70 24.01 -6.40 3.30
CA VAL A 70 23.83 -6.60 1.85
C VAL A 70 24.47 -5.47 1.02
N GLY A 71 25.11 -4.49 1.67
CA GLY A 71 25.93 -3.47 1.03
C GLY A 71 25.22 -2.15 0.71
N PHE A 72 24.00 -1.92 1.21
CA PHE A 72 23.31 -0.64 1.05
C PHE A 72 23.66 0.34 2.16
N LYS A 73 23.79 1.63 1.83
CA LYS A 73 24.01 2.67 2.83
C LYS A 73 22.77 2.82 3.70
N VAL A 74 22.92 2.76 5.02
CA VAL A 74 21.80 2.94 5.96
C VAL A 74 22.03 4.16 6.84
N TYR A 75 21.01 5.00 6.93
CA TYR A 75 20.88 6.05 7.92
C TYR A 75 19.94 5.53 9.01
N LEU A 76 20.34 5.57 10.28
CA LEU A 76 19.48 5.24 11.43
C LEU A 76 19.23 6.50 12.23
N VAL A 77 17.95 6.82 12.47
CA VAL A 77 17.54 7.97 13.28
C VAL A 77 16.75 7.47 14.49
N SER A 78 17.21 7.82 15.68
CA SER A 78 16.50 7.57 16.95
C SER A 78 15.95 8.88 17.52
N GLY A 79 14.80 8.80 18.20
CA GLY A 79 14.23 9.93 18.94
C GLY A 79 14.84 10.12 20.34
N THR A 80 15.62 9.15 20.80
CA THR A 80 16.33 9.11 22.09
C THR A 80 17.83 9.07 21.85
N GLU A 81 18.61 9.50 22.85
CA GLU A 81 20.08 9.37 22.81
C GLU A 81 20.54 7.91 22.86
N GLU A 82 19.77 7.05 23.53
CA GLU A 82 20.07 5.63 23.67
C GLU A 82 19.39 4.79 22.58
N LEU A 83 20.08 3.74 22.14
CA LEU A 83 19.58 2.71 21.24
C LEU A 83 19.18 1.48 22.07
N GLY A 84 18.23 0.69 21.56
CA GLY A 84 17.66 -0.47 22.25
C GLY A 84 16.14 -0.40 22.34
N GLY A 85 15.59 0.82 22.33
CA GLY A 85 14.16 1.10 22.45
C GLY A 85 13.85 1.92 23.69
#